data_AF-A0A9X1T0D9-F1
#
_entry.id   AF-A0A9X1T0D9-F1
#
_cell.length_a   1.000
_cell.length_b   1.000
_cell.length_c   1.000
_cell.angle_alpha   90.00
_cell.angle_beta   90.00
_cell.angle_gamma   90.00
#
_symmetry.space_group_name_H-M   'P 1'
#
loop_
_entity.id
_entity.type
_entity.pdbx_description
1 polymer ?
#
loop_
_entity_poly.entity_id
_entity_poly.type
_entity_poly.pdbx_seq_one_letter_code
_entity_poly.pdbx_strand_id
1 'polypeptide(L)'
;MVQTLPKGGLGFARLIEEDGQDLPRRLVWALFWLPLVSLAGLLAAALIFRPAFDKMLEEDFPVEWGQFALSLFISVLAGLCLRPALRERYYPLAALLLLGALAWFFLAGEEISWGQRVFGIATPEGFEGNHQAETNLHNFTTGIDPEALFRLLQLLISVVMIAVSLFGRLADLRPGSLWRLVAPPLGLVPLLLAMPGYRLYRLFVPGEVNFAVRLQEWAEFCQYAGLAVALAVVYFGLQPGAEPVGGSARHAARYRGDPDWRRLRTPAAIVLVITLIFAVMTRYSGITAGNAL
;
A
#
# COMPACT_ATOMS: atom_id res chain seq x y z
N MET A 1 5.34 -19.89 -36.48
CA MET A 1 4.69 -18.61 -36.80
C MET A 1 5.11 -17.62 -35.71
N VAL A 2 6.00 -16.68 -36.04
CA VAL A 2 6.52 -15.69 -35.06
C VAL A 2 5.38 -14.70 -34.80
N GLN A 3 4.72 -14.80 -33.65
CA GLN A 3 3.80 -13.74 -33.21
C GLN A 3 4.65 -12.50 -32.94
N THR A 4 4.61 -11.54 -33.86
CA THR A 4 5.08 -10.18 -33.61
C THR A 4 4.25 -9.60 -32.48
N LEU A 5 4.86 -9.44 -31.31
CA LEU A 5 4.24 -8.74 -30.18
C LEU A 5 3.72 -7.38 -30.66
N PRO A 6 2.47 -6.98 -30.31
CA PRO A 6 1.93 -5.71 -30.75
C PRO A 6 2.85 -4.56 -30.31
N LYS A 7 3.30 -3.72 -31.25
CA LYS A 7 4.02 -2.49 -30.89
C LYS A 7 3.04 -1.51 -30.25
N GLY A 8 3.39 -0.92 -29.11
CA GLY A 8 2.57 0.02 -28.34
C GLY A 8 1.96 -0.58 -27.06
N GLY A 9 1.28 0.27 -26.27
CA GLY A 9 0.86 -0.04 -24.90
C GLY A 9 0.05 -1.34 -24.70
N LEU A 10 -0.66 -1.82 -25.72
CA LEU A 10 -1.44 -3.06 -25.64
C LEU A 10 -0.57 -4.34 -25.67
N GLY A 11 0.51 -4.36 -26.45
CA GLY A 11 1.44 -5.49 -26.48
C GLY A 11 2.36 -5.52 -25.27
N PHE A 12 2.71 -4.34 -24.75
CA PHE A 12 3.41 -4.19 -23.48
C PHE A 12 2.58 -4.70 -22.29
N ALA A 13 1.29 -4.34 -22.22
CA ALA A 13 0.42 -4.81 -21.15
C ALA A 13 0.25 -6.34 -21.13
N ARG A 14 0.15 -7.00 -22.30
CA ARG A 14 0.07 -8.47 -22.38
C ARG A 14 1.33 -9.18 -21.90
N LEU A 15 2.51 -8.63 -22.16
CA LEU A 15 3.78 -9.19 -21.66
C LEU A 15 3.88 -9.16 -20.13
N ILE A 16 3.35 -8.10 -19.52
CA ILE A 16 3.34 -7.98 -18.05
C ILE A 16 2.36 -8.98 -17.44
N GLU A 17 1.25 -9.27 -18.11
CA GLU A 17 0.26 -10.24 -17.64
C GLU A 17 0.79 -11.68 -17.63
N GLU A 18 1.65 -12.04 -18.58
CA GLU A 18 2.23 -13.39 -18.69
C GLU A 18 3.40 -13.63 -17.72
N ASP A 19 4.23 -12.62 -17.45
CA ASP A 19 5.44 -12.75 -16.62
C ASP A 19 5.27 -12.21 -15.18
N GLY A 20 4.32 -11.28 -14.97
CA GLY A 20 4.18 -10.48 -13.76
C GLY A 20 3.21 -11.06 -12.73
N GLN A 21 3.07 -12.37 -12.57
CA GLN A 21 2.22 -12.93 -11.50
C GLN A 21 2.94 -13.91 -10.56
N ASP A 22 4.18 -14.28 -10.87
CA ASP A 22 4.91 -15.29 -10.11
C ASP A 22 5.65 -14.65 -8.93
N LEU A 23 4.93 -14.48 -7.83
CA LEU A 23 5.53 -14.25 -6.52
C LEU A 23 6.26 -15.53 -6.06
N PRO A 24 7.44 -15.43 -5.42
CA PRO A 24 8.11 -16.59 -4.83
C PRO A 24 7.15 -17.33 -3.90
N ARG A 25 7.04 -18.65 -4.05
CA ARG A 25 6.08 -19.47 -3.27
C ARG A 25 6.14 -19.20 -1.77
N ARG A 26 7.34 -19.02 -1.20
CA ARG A 26 7.52 -18.69 0.23
C ARG A 26 6.91 -17.34 0.60
N LEU A 27 7.07 -16.34 -0.26
CA LEU A 27 6.49 -15.01 -0.06
C LEU A 27 4.96 -15.06 -0.14
N VAL A 28 4.40 -15.81 -1.10
CA VAL A 28 2.93 -16.03 -1.19
C VAL A 28 2.38 -16.59 0.12
N TRP A 29 2.98 -17.66 0.64
CA TRP A 29 2.50 -18.27 1.89
C TRP A 29 2.68 -17.34 3.09
N ALA A 30 3.79 -16.59 3.16
CA ALA A 30 4.00 -15.62 4.22
C ALA A 30 2.90 -14.53 4.19
N LEU A 31 2.62 -13.95 3.03
CA LEU A 31 1.61 -12.90 2.85
C LEU A 31 0.18 -13.42 3.05
N PHE A 32 -0.10 -14.66 2.62
CA PHE A 32 -1.40 -15.29 2.81
C PHE A 32 -1.74 -15.47 4.30
N TRP A 33 -0.77 -15.92 5.10
CA TRP A 33 -0.97 -16.16 6.53
C TRP A 33 -0.77 -14.92 7.40
N LEU A 34 -0.14 -13.86 6.88
CA LEU A 34 0.19 -12.64 7.62
C LEU A 34 -1.01 -12.04 8.37
N PRO A 35 -2.20 -11.84 7.77
CA PRO A 35 -3.35 -11.27 8.50
C PRO A 35 -3.77 -12.15 9.67
N LEU A 36 -3.87 -13.46 9.48
CA LEU A 36 -4.33 -14.40 10.51
C LEU A 36 -3.33 -14.50 11.67
N VAL A 37 -2.04 -14.59 11.35
CA VAL A 37 -0.98 -14.67 12.37
C VAL A 37 -0.86 -13.36 13.14
N SER A 38 -0.90 -12.21 12.46
CA SER A 38 -0.83 -10.90 13.12
C SER A 38 -2.07 -10.63 13.97
N LEU A 39 -3.27 -10.98 13.51
CA LEU A 39 -4.50 -10.87 14.30
C LEU A 39 -4.47 -11.76 15.54
N ALA A 40 -4.02 -13.02 15.41
CA ALA A 40 -3.85 -13.92 16.55
C ALA A 40 -2.84 -13.37 17.57
N GLY A 41 -1.74 -12.78 17.10
CA GLY A 41 -0.77 -12.08 17.94
C GLY A 41 -1.37 -10.88 18.67
N LEU A 42 -2.18 -10.06 17.99
CA LEU A 42 -2.88 -8.93 18.61
C LEU A 42 -3.91 -9.38 19.65
N LEU A 43 -4.65 -10.45 19.38
CA LEU A 43 -5.59 -11.05 20.33
C LEU A 43 -4.86 -11.60 21.55
N ALA A 44 -3.76 -12.32 21.35
CA ALA A 44 -2.94 -12.82 22.45
C ALA A 44 -2.37 -11.66 23.29
N ALA A 45 -1.87 -10.60 22.65
CA ALA A 45 -1.42 -9.39 23.35
C ALA A 45 -2.56 -8.73 24.13
N ALA A 46 -3.75 -8.60 23.55
CA ALA A 46 -4.92 -8.01 24.22
C ALA A 46 -5.38 -8.82 25.45
N LEU A 47 -5.25 -10.15 25.39
CA LEU A 47 -5.67 -11.07 26.46
C LEU A 47 -4.62 -11.25 27.57
N ILE A 48 -3.33 -11.29 27.20
CA ILE A 48 -2.23 -11.63 28.11
C ILE A 48 -1.52 -10.37 28.63
N PHE A 49 -1.39 -9.34 27.79
CA PHE A 49 -0.60 -8.16 28.10
C PHE A 49 -1.19 -6.89 27.48
N ARG A 50 -2.36 -6.49 27.99
CA ARG A 50 -3.18 -5.38 27.49
C ARG A 50 -2.39 -4.06 27.28
N PRO A 51 -1.44 -3.66 28.16
CA PRO A 51 -0.65 -2.45 27.91
C PRO A 51 0.20 -2.47 26.64
N ALA A 52 0.77 -3.60 26.20
CA ALA A 52 1.47 -3.61 24.91
C ALA A 52 0.50 -3.57 23.73
N PHE A 53 -0.69 -4.14 23.87
CA PHE A 53 -1.71 -4.06 22.83
C PHE A 53 -2.13 -2.60 22.60
N ASP A 54 -2.49 -1.88 23.66
CA ASP A 54 -2.92 -0.49 23.55
C ASP A 54 -1.79 0.38 22.98
N LYS A 55 -0.55 0.15 23.45
CA LYS A 55 0.65 0.86 22.96
C LYS A 55 1.00 0.54 21.52
N MET A 56 0.78 -0.67 21.00
CA MET A 56 1.19 -1.00 19.63
C MET A 56 0.31 -0.35 18.55
N LEU A 57 -0.92 0.05 18.93
CA LEU A 57 -1.97 0.58 18.07
C LEU A 57 -2.37 2.01 18.48
N GLU A 58 -1.46 2.74 19.12
CA GLU A 58 -1.60 4.15 19.48
C GLU A 58 -0.76 4.99 18.50
N GLU A 59 -1.01 6.30 18.44
CA GLU A 59 -0.22 7.22 17.62
C GLU A 59 1.26 7.21 18.03
N ASP A 60 2.12 7.40 17.03
CA ASP A 60 3.58 7.33 17.08
C ASP A 60 4.16 5.95 17.42
N PHE A 61 3.37 4.89 17.32
CA PHE A 61 3.79 3.51 17.59
C PHE A 61 4.01 2.66 16.32
N PRO A 62 4.58 1.44 16.44
CA PRO A 62 5.13 0.71 15.28
C PRO A 62 4.16 0.45 14.13
N VAL A 63 2.85 0.35 14.40
CA VAL A 63 1.85 0.11 13.35
C VAL A 63 1.65 1.35 12.48
N GLU A 64 1.49 2.54 13.08
CA GLU A 64 1.38 3.82 12.36
C GLU A 64 2.67 4.13 11.58
N TRP A 65 3.85 3.96 12.19
CA TRP A 65 5.12 4.09 11.45
C TRP A 65 5.24 3.08 10.29
N GLY A 66 4.64 1.90 10.45
CA GLY A 66 4.49 0.90 9.41
C GLY A 66 3.55 1.35 8.29
N GLN A 67 2.41 1.96 8.63
CA GLN A 67 1.47 2.57 7.68
C GLN A 67 2.15 3.70 6.90
N PHE A 68 2.82 4.63 7.58
CA PHE A 68 3.64 5.68 6.97
C PHE A 68 4.67 5.09 5.99
N ALA A 69 5.46 4.11 6.43
CA ALA A 69 6.48 3.49 5.59
C ALA A 69 5.88 2.81 4.35
N LEU A 70 4.79 2.07 4.51
CA LEU A 70 4.11 1.40 3.39
C LEU A 70 3.51 2.41 2.41
N SER A 71 2.85 3.46 2.90
CA SER A 71 2.27 4.53 2.09
C SER A 71 3.35 5.27 1.29
N LEU A 72 4.47 5.64 1.94
CA LEU A 72 5.59 6.27 1.27
C LEU A 72 6.26 5.33 0.26
N PHE A 73 6.40 4.05 0.58
CA PHE A 73 6.96 3.05 -0.33
C PHE A 73 6.08 2.86 -1.57
N ILE A 74 4.76 2.79 -1.43
CA ILE A 74 3.81 2.73 -2.55
C ILE A 74 3.96 3.97 -3.43
N SER A 75 4.04 5.17 -2.82
CA SER A 75 4.23 6.42 -3.56
C SER A 75 5.51 6.43 -4.40
N VAL A 76 6.64 6.09 -3.77
CA VAL A 76 7.95 6.01 -4.45
C VAL A 76 7.91 5.00 -5.58
N LEU A 77 7.36 3.81 -5.34
CA LEU A 77 7.30 2.73 -6.31
C LEU A 77 6.40 3.09 -7.50
N ALA A 78 5.27 3.75 -7.26
CA ALA A 78 4.40 4.25 -8.32
C ALA A 78 5.12 5.29 -9.20
N GLY A 79 5.89 6.19 -8.58
CA GLY A 79 6.75 7.14 -9.27
C GLY A 79 7.82 6.46 -10.14
N LEU A 80 8.46 5.40 -9.65
CA LEU A 80 9.44 4.61 -10.41
C LEU A 80 8.81 3.92 -11.63
N CYS A 81 7.53 3.56 -11.55
CA CYS A 81 6.75 2.95 -12.63
C CYS A 81 6.28 3.94 -13.71
N LEU A 82 6.26 5.24 -13.42
CA LEU A 82 5.70 6.26 -14.32
C LEU A 82 6.49 6.39 -15.63
N ARG A 83 7.82 6.48 -15.56
CA ARG A 83 8.68 6.65 -16.74
C ARG A 83 8.60 5.46 -17.71
N PRO A 84 8.67 4.19 -17.25
CA PRO A 84 8.39 3.04 -18.11
C PRO A 84 7.00 3.09 -18.77
N ALA A 85 5.94 3.36 -17.99
CA ALA A 85 4.57 3.42 -18.52
C ALA A 85 4.41 4.49 -19.62
N LEU A 86 5.02 5.66 -19.43
CA LEU A 86 5.02 6.75 -20.42
C LEU A 86 5.83 6.40 -21.69
N ARG A 87 7.00 5.77 -21.53
CA ARG A 87 7.84 5.33 -22.67
C ARG A 87 7.11 4.34 -23.58
N GLU A 88 6.37 3.43 -22.97
CA GLU A 88 5.55 2.43 -23.67
C GLU A 88 4.20 3.00 -24.14
N ARG A 89 3.98 4.31 -23.92
CA ARG A 89 2.78 5.06 -24.32
C ARG A 89 1.48 4.46 -23.75
N TYR A 90 1.56 3.82 -22.58
CA TYR A 90 0.39 3.28 -21.90
C TYR A 90 -0.17 4.31 -20.90
N TYR A 91 -0.74 5.39 -21.45
CA TYR A 91 -1.20 6.55 -20.70
C TYR A 91 -2.23 6.26 -19.60
N PRO A 92 -3.18 5.32 -19.73
CA PRO A 92 -4.10 5.00 -18.65
C PRO A 92 -3.37 4.51 -17.38
N LEU A 93 -2.35 3.66 -17.56
CA LEU A 93 -1.51 3.22 -16.44
C LEU A 93 -0.67 4.37 -15.89
N ALA A 94 -0.06 5.18 -16.76
CA ALA A 94 0.74 6.32 -16.32
C ALA A 94 -0.10 7.32 -15.50
N ALA A 95 -1.34 7.60 -15.90
CA ALA A 95 -2.26 8.45 -15.17
C ALA A 95 -2.63 7.85 -13.81
N LEU A 96 -2.96 6.55 -13.77
CA LEU A 96 -3.24 5.84 -12.51
C LEU A 96 -2.04 5.86 -11.57
N LEU A 97 -0.83 5.63 -12.08
CA LEU A 97 0.41 5.64 -11.29
C LEU A 97 0.75 7.04 -10.76
N LEU A 98 0.53 8.09 -11.57
CA LEU A 98 0.74 9.47 -11.12
C LEU A 98 -0.25 9.86 -10.01
N LEU A 99 -1.54 9.61 -10.24
CA LEU A 99 -2.58 9.88 -9.24
C LEU A 99 -2.34 9.05 -7.98
N GLY A 100 -1.98 7.77 -8.13
CA GLY A 100 -1.61 6.90 -7.02
C GLY A 100 -0.39 7.42 -6.26
N ALA A 101 0.69 7.81 -6.95
CA ALA A 101 1.88 8.34 -6.30
C ALA A 101 1.58 9.56 -5.42
N LEU A 102 0.75 10.48 -5.93
CA LEU A 102 0.33 11.67 -5.19
C LEU A 102 -0.62 11.34 -4.03
N ALA A 103 -1.61 10.46 -4.25
CA ALA A 103 -2.56 10.07 -3.22
C ALA A 103 -1.88 9.34 -2.06
N TRP A 104 -0.95 8.42 -2.34
CA TRP A 104 -0.20 7.69 -1.31
C TRP A 104 0.85 8.56 -0.61
N PHE A 105 1.42 9.56 -1.29
CA PHE A 105 2.26 10.56 -0.64
C PHE A 105 1.46 11.43 0.34
N PHE A 106 0.29 11.87 -0.10
CA PHE A 106 -0.64 12.62 0.73
C PHE A 106 -1.06 11.80 1.95
N LEU A 107 -1.42 10.53 1.76
CA LEU A 107 -1.74 9.62 2.86
C LEU A 107 -0.55 9.43 3.81
N ALA A 108 0.67 9.26 3.30
CA ALA A 108 1.86 9.21 4.16
C ALA A 108 2.04 10.50 4.97
N GLY A 109 1.70 11.67 4.42
CA GLY A 109 1.66 12.92 5.18
C GLY A 109 0.61 12.90 6.29
N GLU A 110 -0.62 12.48 5.98
CA GLU A 110 -1.72 12.37 6.93
C GLU A 110 -1.38 11.45 8.12
N GLU A 111 -0.72 10.30 7.87
CA GLU A 111 -0.33 9.31 8.90
C GLU A 111 0.70 9.84 9.93
N ILE A 112 1.38 10.96 9.65
CA ILE A 112 2.33 11.58 10.59
C ILE A 112 2.00 13.05 10.84
N SER A 113 0.75 13.44 10.59
CA SER A 113 0.26 14.80 10.76
C SER A 113 1.18 15.83 10.10
N TRP A 114 1.51 15.56 8.83
CA TRP A 114 2.41 16.33 7.97
C TRP A 114 3.78 16.64 8.57
N GLY A 115 4.23 15.80 9.51
CA GLY A 115 5.50 15.96 10.20
C GLY A 115 5.47 17.02 11.30
N GLN A 116 4.30 17.44 11.78
CA GLN A 116 4.18 18.40 12.88
C GLN A 116 5.02 17.98 14.09
N ARG A 117 4.84 16.73 14.54
CA ARG A 117 5.60 16.18 15.67
C ARG A 117 7.06 15.89 15.31
N VAL A 118 7.34 15.55 14.05
CA VAL A 118 8.71 15.32 13.54
C VAL A 118 9.55 16.59 13.61
N PHE A 119 8.98 17.73 13.21
CA PHE A 119 9.70 19.00 13.06
C PHE A 119 9.46 19.98 14.21
N GLY A 120 8.68 19.61 15.22
CA GLY A 120 8.41 20.48 16.38
C GLY A 120 7.53 21.68 16.01
N ILE A 121 6.60 21.52 15.07
CA ILE A 121 5.74 22.60 14.58
C ILE A 121 4.53 22.73 15.52
N ALA A 122 4.22 23.96 15.95
CA ALA A 122 3.00 24.25 16.71
C ALA A 122 1.76 24.20 15.81
N THR A 123 0.60 23.86 16.36
CA THR A 123 -0.65 23.81 15.59
C THR A 123 -1.00 25.20 15.04
N PRO A 124 -1.13 25.37 13.72
CA PRO A 124 -1.52 26.65 13.15
C PRO A 124 -2.96 27.03 13.53
N GLU A 125 -3.27 28.33 13.64
CA GLU A 125 -4.63 28.83 13.94
C GLU A 125 -5.72 28.25 13.01
N GLY A 126 -5.38 28.00 11.74
CA GLY A 126 -6.28 27.38 10.77
C GLY A 126 -6.66 25.92 11.07
N PHE A 127 -6.00 25.27 12.04
CA PHE A 127 -6.20 23.89 12.47
C PHE A 127 -6.80 23.77 13.88
N GLU A 128 -7.27 24.86 14.50
CA GLU A 128 -7.93 24.81 15.82
C GLU A 128 -9.20 23.93 15.86
N GLY A 129 -9.81 23.65 14.71
CA GLY A 129 -10.94 22.71 14.56
C GLY A 129 -10.55 21.23 14.51
N ASN A 130 -9.26 20.92 14.51
CA ASN A 130 -8.73 19.56 14.59
C ASN A 130 -8.79 19.08 16.05
N HIS A 131 -9.51 17.99 16.31
CA HIS A 131 -9.79 17.56 17.69
C HIS A 131 -8.57 17.05 18.48
N GLN A 132 -7.44 16.81 17.80
CA GLN A 132 -6.17 16.40 18.42
C GLN A 132 -5.11 17.51 18.39
N ALA A 133 -5.46 18.72 17.98
CA ALA A 133 -4.52 19.82 17.73
C ALA A 133 -3.39 19.38 16.78
N GLU A 134 -3.78 18.89 15.59
CA GLU A 134 -2.84 18.39 14.59
C GLU A 134 -3.01 19.05 13.21
N THR A 135 -2.03 18.87 12.33
CA THR A 135 -2.06 19.39 10.95
C THR A 135 -2.54 18.38 9.90
N ASN A 136 -2.95 17.17 10.30
CA ASN A 136 -3.69 16.29 9.39
C ASN A 136 -5.11 16.82 9.13
N LEU A 137 -5.72 16.35 8.06
CA LEU A 137 -7.09 16.68 7.69
C LEU A 137 -8.08 15.64 8.22
N HIS A 138 -7.66 14.40 8.44
CA HIS A 138 -8.58 13.34 8.91
C HIS A 138 -9.13 13.56 10.34
N ASN A 139 -8.54 14.45 11.14
CA ASN A 139 -9.06 14.78 12.48
C ASN A 139 -10.06 15.95 12.51
N PHE A 140 -10.48 16.52 11.37
CA PHE A 140 -11.58 17.47 11.39
C PHE A 140 -12.92 16.76 11.46
N THR A 141 -13.84 17.25 12.29
CA THR A 141 -15.20 16.69 12.43
C THR A 141 -16.30 17.60 11.84
N THR A 142 -15.93 18.66 11.12
CA THR A 142 -16.88 19.67 10.63
C THR A 142 -17.25 19.49 9.16
N GLY A 143 -18.55 19.36 8.88
CA GLY A 143 -19.10 19.36 7.51
C GLY A 143 -19.02 18.00 6.83
N ILE A 144 -17.98 17.81 5.99
CA ILE A 144 -17.65 16.50 5.41
C ILE A 144 -16.66 15.85 6.37
N ASP A 145 -17.05 14.75 7.01
CA ASP A 145 -16.18 13.93 7.85
C ASP A 145 -15.08 13.29 6.97
N PRO A 146 -13.84 13.82 6.98
CA PRO A 146 -12.79 13.33 6.12
C PRO A 146 -12.38 11.91 6.53
N GLU A 147 -12.44 11.59 7.83
CA GLU A 147 -12.20 10.24 8.35
C GLU A 147 -13.18 9.25 7.72
N ALA A 148 -14.49 9.55 7.72
CA ALA A 148 -15.49 8.71 7.07
C ALA A 148 -15.21 8.51 5.57
N LEU A 149 -14.75 9.56 4.88
CA LEU A 149 -14.35 9.47 3.48
C LEU A 149 -13.13 8.55 3.29
N PHE A 150 -12.08 8.71 4.09
CA PHE A 150 -10.90 7.82 4.05
C PHE A 150 -11.30 6.36 4.29
N ARG A 151 -12.12 6.12 5.31
CA ARG A 151 -12.64 4.79 5.65
C ARG A 151 -13.44 4.16 4.50
N LEU A 152 -14.26 4.95 3.82
CA LEU A 152 -15.01 4.51 2.64
C LEU A 152 -14.08 4.19 1.46
N LEU A 153 -13.11 5.06 1.17
CA LEU A 153 -12.16 4.87 0.08
C LEU A 153 -11.29 3.62 0.30
N GLN A 154 -10.81 3.39 1.52
CA GLN A 154 -10.08 2.16 1.89
C GLN A 154 -10.94 0.91 1.63
N LEU A 155 -12.20 0.90 2.06
CA LEU A 155 -13.12 -0.21 1.80
C LEU A 155 -13.32 -0.43 0.30
N LEU A 156 -13.59 0.63 -0.46
CA LEU A 156 -13.80 0.56 -1.91
C LEU A 156 -12.57 0.03 -2.64
N ILE A 157 -11.37 0.51 -2.30
CA ILE A 157 -10.11 0.00 -2.87
C ILE A 157 -9.98 -1.49 -2.60
N SER A 158 -10.21 -1.94 -1.36
CA SER A 158 -10.13 -3.37 -1.02
C SER A 158 -11.11 -4.21 -1.83
N VAL A 159 -12.39 -3.81 -1.87
CA VAL A 159 -13.44 -4.54 -2.61
C VAL A 159 -13.15 -4.58 -4.10
N VAL A 160 -12.76 -3.46 -4.70
CA VAL A 160 -12.41 -3.38 -6.14
C VAL A 160 -11.21 -4.26 -6.44
N MET A 161 -10.15 -4.20 -5.63
CA MET A 161 -8.92 -4.97 -5.88
C MET A 161 -9.12 -6.47 -5.67
N ILE A 162 -9.95 -6.89 -4.71
CA ILE A 162 -10.38 -8.29 -4.56
C ILE A 162 -11.22 -8.71 -5.77
N ALA A 163 -12.21 -7.92 -6.16
CA ALA A 163 -13.07 -8.23 -7.30
C ALA A 163 -12.25 -8.37 -8.60
N VAL A 164 -11.33 -7.45 -8.85
CA VAL A 164 -10.41 -7.51 -10.00
C VAL A 164 -9.48 -8.72 -9.90
N SER A 165 -9.01 -9.10 -8.70
CA SER A 165 -8.19 -10.31 -8.51
C SER A 165 -8.93 -11.60 -8.82
N LEU A 166 -10.19 -11.71 -8.38
CA LEU A 166 -11.02 -12.91 -8.53
C LEU A 166 -11.66 -12.98 -9.92
N PHE A 167 -12.40 -11.94 -10.30
CA PHE A 167 -13.14 -11.88 -11.55
C PHE A 167 -12.25 -11.52 -12.74
N GLY A 168 -11.14 -10.83 -12.54
CA GLY A 168 -10.21 -10.54 -13.64
C GLY A 168 -9.53 -11.76 -14.24
N ARG A 169 -9.55 -12.88 -13.51
CA ARG A 169 -9.04 -14.18 -13.96
C ARG A 169 -10.16 -15.17 -14.36
N LEU A 170 -11.40 -14.94 -13.92
CA LEU A 170 -12.57 -15.79 -14.21
C LEU A 170 -13.43 -15.26 -15.37
N ALA A 171 -13.62 -13.94 -15.44
CA ALA A 171 -14.18 -13.25 -16.59
C ALA A 171 -13.01 -12.88 -17.49
N ASP A 172 -13.10 -13.17 -18.79
CA ASP A 172 -12.13 -12.82 -19.82
C ASP A 172 -11.91 -11.29 -19.92
N LEU A 173 -11.32 -10.66 -18.89
CA LEU A 173 -10.83 -9.29 -19.00
C LEU A 173 -9.87 -9.29 -20.17
N ARG A 174 -10.16 -8.38 -21.11
CA ARG A 174 -9.43 -8.27 -22.38
C ARG A 174 -7.93 -8.27 -22.07
N PRO A 175 -7.15 -9.25 -22.58
CA PRO A 175 -5.71 -9.29 -22.36
C PRO A 175 -5.06 -7.97 -22.79
N GLY A 176 -4.27 -7.38 -21.90
CA GLY A 176 -3.67 -6.05 -22.01
C GLY A 176 -4.54 -4.91 -21.47
N SER A 177 -5.58 -5.21 -20.68
CA SER A 177 -6.42 -4.19 -20.03
C SER A 177 -5.78 -3.69 -18.73
N LEU A 178 -6.04 -2.42 -18.40
CA LEU A 178 -5.53 -1.79 -17.18
C LEU A 178 -5.87 -2.61 -15.93
N TRP A 179 -7.12 -3.08 -15.84
CA TRP A 179 -7.62 -3.85 -14.70
C TRP A 179 -6.90 -5.18 -14.51
N ARG A 180 -6.59 -5.90 -15.60
CA ARG A 180 -5.86 -7.16 -15.51
C ARG A 180 -4.38 -6.93 -15.16
N LEU A 181 -3.81 -5.81 -15.61
CA LEU A 181 -2.45 -5.42 -15.27
C LEU A 181 -2.27 -5.11 -13.79
N VAL A 182 -3.22 -4.37 -13.20
CA VAL A 182 -3.15 -3.96 -11.79
C VAL A 182 -3.78 -4.99 -10.85
N ALA A 183 -4.31 -6.10 -11.38
CA ALA A 183 -4.94 -7.15 -10.59
C ALA A 183 -3.94 -7.78 -9.60
N PRO A 184 -4.18 -7.67 -8.28
CA PRO A 184 -3.31 -8.33 -7.31
C PRO A 184 -3.19 -9.84 -7.56
N PRO A 185 -2.03 -10.46 -7.28
CA PRO A 185 -1.91 -11.89 -7.15
C PRO A 185 -2.92 -12.46 -6.14
N LEU A 186 -3.51 -13.62 -6.43
CA LEU A 186 -4.54 -14.25 -5.57
C LEU A 186 -4.05 -14.49 -4.14
N GLY A 187 -2.74 -14.73 -3.95
CA GLY A 187 -2.14 -14.88 -2.63
C GLY A 187 -2.24 -13.65 -1.73
N LEU A 188 -2.52 -12.47 -2.29
CA LEU A 188 -2.68 -11.22 -1.54
C LEU A 188 -4.13 -10.97 -1.10
N VAL A 189 -5.09 -11.76 -1.59
CA VAL A 189 -6.52 -11.58 -1.24
C VAL A 189 -6.76 -11.59 0.28
N PRO A 190 -6.13 -12.45 1.10
CA PRO A 190 -6.30 -12.39 2.55
C PRO A 190 -5.91 -11.04 3.18
N LEU A 191 -4.84 -10.40 2.69
CA LEU A 191 -4.41 -9.08 3.17
C LEU A 191 -5.44 -8.01 2.83
N LEU A 192 -5.97 -8.04 1.61
CA LEU A 192 -7.01 -7.10 1.16
C LEU A 192 -8.36 -7.36 1.84
N LEU A 193 -8.62 -8.59 2.29
CA LEU A 193 -9.84 -8.95 3.03
C LEU A 193 -9.86 -8.42 4.47
N ALA A 194 -8.71 -8.03 5.04
CA ALA A 194 -8.63 -7.55 6.42
C ALA A 194 -9.55 -6.32 6.63
N MET A 195 -9.55 -5.36 5.70
CA MET A 195 -10.37 -4.15 5.79
C MET A 195 -11.89 -4.45 5.67
N PRO A 196 -12.40 -5.12 4.61
CA PRO A 196 -13.80 -5.53 4.56
C PRO A 196 -14.22 -6.40 5.74
N GLY A 197 -13.35 -7.31 6.19
CA GLY A 197 -13.60 -8.17 7.35
C GLY A 197 -13.72 -7.38 8.65
N TYR A 198 -12.84 -6.41 8.87
CA TYR A 198 -12.92 -5.45 9.97
C TYR A 198 -14.24 -4.65 9.94
N ARG A 199 -14.62 -4.12 8.77
CA ARG A 199 -15.88 -3.37 8.61
C ARG A 199 -17.11 -4.25 8.90
N LEU A 200 -17.12 -5.48 8.42
CA LEU A 200 -18.17 -6.45 8.75
C LEU A 200 -18.23 -6.74 10.24
N TYR A 201 -17.08 -6.95 10.89
CA TYR A 201 -16.98 -7.13 12.33
C TYR A 201 -17.57 -5.94 13.11
N ARG A 202 -17.33 -4.70 12.67
CA ARG A 202 -17.88 -3.48 13.30
C ARG A 202 -19.40 -3.37 13.21
N LEU A 203 -20.06 -4.09 12.29
CA LEU A 203 -21.53 -4.17 12.26
C LEU A 203 -22.09 -4.96 13.46
N PHE A 204 -21.32 -5.91 14.01
CA PHE A 204 -21.73 -6.76 15.14
C PHE A 204 -21.20 -6.28 16.48
N VAL A 205 -20.17 -5.43 16.49
CA VAL A 205 -19.59 -4.83 17.69
C VAL A 205 -19.65 -3.30 17.60
N PRO A 206 -20.86 -2.71 17.70
CA PRO A 206 -21.03 -1.27 17.72
C PRO A 206 -20.51 -0.68 19.05
N GLY A 207 -19.99 0.55 19.00
CA GLY A 207 -19.51 1.30 20.17
C GLY A 207 -17.99 1.47 20.24
N GLU A 208 -17.54 2.26 21.21
CA GLU A 208 -16.14 2.60 21.49
C GLU A 208 -15.45 1.53 22.33
N VAL A 209 -15.60 0.26 21.96
CA VAL A 209 -14.77 -0.78 22.58
C VAL A 209 -13.35 -0.55 22.09
N ASN A 210 -12.45 -0.09 22.97
CA ASN A 210 -11.07 0.26 22.65
C ASN A 210 -10.37 -0.78 21.75
N PHE A 211 -10.62 -2.06 21.97
CA PHE A 211 -10.08 -3.13 21.13
C PHE A 211 -10.62 -3.09 19.68
N ALA A 212 -11.94 -2.97 19.52
CA ALA A 212 -12.57 -2.98 18.21
C ALA A 212 -12.18 -1.76 17.38
N VAL A 213 -12.05 -0.59 18.00
CA VAL A 213 -11.61 0.63 17.29
C VAL A 213 -10.15 0.49 16.83
N ARG A 214 -9.26 0.04 17.73
CA ARG A 214 -7.82 -0.11 17.43
C ARG A 214 -7.51 -1.21 16.40
N LEU A 215 -8.42 -2.16 16.17
CA LEU A 215 -8.26 -3.15 15.08
C LEU A 215 -8.30 -2.51 13.68
N GLN A 216 -8.78 -1.27 13.54
CA GLN A 216 -8.72 -0.55 12.27
C GLN A 216 -7.27 -0.41 11.78
N GLU A 217 -6.35 0.03 12.64
CA GLU A 217 -4.93 0.22 12.29
C GLU A 217 -4.30 -1.06 11.72
N TRP A 218 -4.62 -2.20 12.33
CA TRP A 218 -4.18 -3.50 11.84
C TRP A 218 -4.74 -3.82 10.44
N ALA A 219 -6.02 -3.53 10.20
CA ALA A 219 -6.67 -3.78 8.93
C ALA A 219 -6.11 -2.87 7.82
N GLU A 220 -5.82 -1.61 8.14
CA GLU A 220 -5.16 -0.64 7.26
C GLU A 220 -3.74 -1.08 6.92
N PHE A 221 -2.94 -1.45 7.92
CA PHE A 221 -1.60 -2.00 7.70
C PHE A 221 -1.62 -3.21 6.77
N CYS A 222 -2.54 -4.16 6.97
CA CYS A 222 -2.70 -5.32 6.09
C CYS A 222 -3.05 -4.90 4.65
N GLN A 223 -3.96 -3.95 4.49
CA GLN A 223 -4.34 -3.42 3.18
C GLN A 223 -3.13 -2.77 2.48
N TYR A 224 -2.39 -1.91 3.17
CA TYR A 224 -1.24 -1.21 2.60
C TYR A 224 -0.13 -2.18 2.22
N ALA A 225 0.13 -3.20 3.05
CA ALA A 225 1.09 -4.26 2.73
C ALA A 225 0.69 -5.05 1.46
N GLY A 226 -0.61 -5.39 1.33
CA GLY A 226 -1.14 -6.04 0.14
C GLY A 226 -0.97 -5.20 -1.12
N LEU A 227 -1.27 -3.90 -1.04
CA LEU A 227 -1.16 -2.97 -2.18
C LEU A 227 0.30 -2.67 -2.55
N ALA A 228 1.21 -2.58 -1.57
CA ALA A 228 2.64 -2.42 -1.80
C ALA A 228 3.21 -3.61 -2.60
N VAL A 229 2.84 -4.84 -2.23
CA VAL A 229 3.29 -6.04 -2.97
C VAL A 229 2.63 -6.11 -4.35
N ALA A 230 1.34 -5.78 -4.47
CA ALA A 230 0.67 -5.72 -5.77
C ALA A 230 1.34 -4.72 -6.73
N LEU A 231 1.74 -3.56 -6.22
CA LEU A 231 2.46 -2.56 -7.01
C LEU A 231 3.91 -2.99 -7.33
N ALA A 232 4.57 -3.72 -6.43
CA ALA A 232 5.88 -4.33 -6.71
C ALA A 232 5.82 -5.32 -7.88
N VAL A 233 4.74 -6.08 -7.96
CA VAL A 233 4.49 -6.98 -9.08
C VAL A 233 4.33 -6.21 -10.41
N VAL A 234 3.54 -5.12 -10.41
CA VAL A 234 3.45 -4.21 -11.56
C VAL A 234 4.81 -3.61 -11.91
N TYR A 235 5.58 -3.17 -10.91
CA TYR A 235 6.92 -2.62 -11.09
C TYR A 235 7.84 -3.56 -11.85
N PHE A 236 7.87 -4.85 -11.49
CA PHE A 236 8.71 -5.84 -12.17
C PHE A 236 8.26 -6.09 -13.61
N GLY A 237 6.94 -6.15 -13.86
CA GLY A 237 6.41 -6.22 -15.21
C GLY A 237 6.88 -5.06 -16.09
N LEU A 238 6.93 -3.86 -15.52
CA LEU A 238 7.34 -2.64 -16.23
C LEU A 238 8.86 -2.55 -16.48
N GLN A 239 9.69 -3.36 -15.81
CA GLN A 239 11.14 -3.31 -16.01
C GLN A 239 11.55 -4.05 -17.30
N PRO A 240 12.45 -3.48 -18.13
CA PRO A 240 12.99 -4.19 -19.28
C PRO A 240 13.68 -5.49 -18.84
N GLY A 241 13.43 -6.58 -19.58
CA GLY A 241 14.17 -7.83 -19.43
C GLY A 241 15.67 -7.61 -19.63
N ALA A 242 16.51 -8.39 -18.95
CA ALA A 242 17.95 -8.37 -19.23
C ALA A 242 18.18 -8.71 -20.72
N GLU A 243 18.94 -7.90 -21.45
CA GLU A 243 19.33 -8.28 -22.81
C GLU A 243 20.22 -9.53 -22.75
N PRO A 244 19.98 -10.52 -23.63
CA PRO A 244 20.83 -11.70 -23.67
C PRO A 244 22.22 -11.29 -24.15
N VAL A 245 23.25 -11.70 -23.41
CA VAL A 245 24.63 -11.63 -23.90
C VAL A 245 24.77 -12.61 -25.07
N GLY A 246 24.67 -12.10 -26.31
CA GLY A 246 25.05 -12.81 -27.53
C GLY A 246 23.99 -13.67 -28.25
N GLY A 247 22.69 -13.39 -28.13
CA GLY A 247 21.63 -14.22 -28.74
C GLY A 247 20.76 -13.51 -29.78
N SER A 248 20.56 -14.12 -30.96
CA SER A 248 19.69 -13.59 -32.03
C SER A 248 18.26 -13.27 -31.55
N ALA A 249 17.70 -12.18 -32.09
CA ALA A 249 16.40 -11.58 -31.73
C ALA A 249 15.18 -12.52 -31.70
N ARG A 250 15.30 -13.75 -32.22
CA ARG A 250 14.24 -14.76 -32.22
C ARG A 250 14.06 -15.49 -30.88
N HIS A 251 15.04 -15.44 -29.97
CA HIS A 251 14.93 -16.00 -28.61
C HIS A 251 14.62 -14.96 -27.53
N ALA A 252 14.58 -13.67 -27.87
CA ALA A 252 14.35 -12.57 -26.92
C ALA A 252 12.91 -12.50 -26.36
N ALA A 253 11.95 -13.22 -26.97
CA ALA A 253 10.54 -13.15 -26.60
C ALA A 253 10.15 -13.96 -25.35
N ARG A 254 11.08 -14.71 -24.74
CA ARG A 254 10.76 -15.69 -23.68
C ARG A 254 11.60 -15.58 -22.41
N TYR A 255 12.43 -14.54 -22.29
CA TYR A 255 13.33 -14.36 -21.16
C TYR A 255 13.16 -12.97 -20.55
N ARG A 256 12.13 -12.79 -19.72
CA ARG A 256 12.29 -11.97 -18.52
C ARG A 256 12.38 -12.98 -17.37
N GLY A 257 13.59 -13.18 -16.84
CA GLY A 257 13.82 -14.11 -15.74
C GLY A 257 13.06 -13.71 -14.48
N ASP A 258 13.08 -14.59 -13.46
CA ASP A 258 12.47 -14.37 -12.15
C ASP A 258 12.68 -12.93 -11.64
N PRO A 259 11.66 -12.30 -11.04
CA PRO A 259 11.78 -10.94 -10.53
C PRO A 259 12.99 -10.78 -9.61
N ASP A 260 13.92 -9.89 -9.94
CA ASP A 260 15.05 -9.58 -9.07
C ASP A 260 14.59 -8.66 -7.92
N TRP A 261 14.09 -9.28 -6.86
CA TRP A 261 13.64 -8.61 -5.63
C TRP A 261 14.73 -7.74 -4.98
N ARG A 262 16.01 -7.90 -5.35
CA ARG A 262 17.09 -7.02 -4.87
C ARG A 262 16.93 -5.59 -5.37
N ARG A 263 16.24 -5.37 -6.49
CA ARG A 263 15.95 -4.02 -7.03
C ARG A 263 15.09 -3.17 -6.09
N LEU A 264 14.31 -3.79 -5.20
CA LEU A 264 13.51 -3.08 -4.21
C LEU A 264 14.28 -2.73 -2.94
N ARG A 265 15.52 -3.23 -2.76
CA ARG A 265 16.32 -2.95 -1.55
C ARG A 265 16.59 -1.47 -1.37
N THR A 266 16.98 -0.77 -2.44
CA THR A 266 17.30 0.65 -2.38
C THR A 266 16.07 1.50 -2.00
N PRO A 267 14.92 1.44 -2.70
CA PRO A 267 13.76 2.23 -2.30
C PRO A 267 13.24 1.83 -0.91
N ALA A 268 13.22 0.54 -0.56
CA ALA A 268 12.82 0.10 0.78
C ALA A 268 13.77 0.61 1.88
N ALA A 269 15.08 0.60 1.65
CA ALA A 269 16.06 1.10 2.60
C ALA A 269 15.96 2.62 2.78
N ILE A 270 15.73 3.38 1.71
CA ILE A 270 15.52 4.83 1.79
C ILE A 270 14.29 5.13 2.64
N VAL A 271 13.16 4.48 2.35
CA VAL A 271 11.93 4.65 3.13
C VAL A 271 12.15 4.28 4.58
N LEU A 272 12.76 3.13 4.86
CA LEU A 272 13.06 2.69 6.23
C LEU A 272 13.94 3.70 6.99
N VAL A 273 14.97 4.23 6.35
CA VAL A 273 15.85 5.24 6.97
C VAL A 273 15.06 6.52 7.26
N ILE A 274 14.23 7.00 6.34
CA ILE A 274 13.36 8.16 6.57
C ILE A 274 12.41 7.91 7.75
N THR A 275 11.71 6.77 7.75
CA THR A 275 10.80 6.36 8.84
C THR A 275 11.52 6.32 10.18
N LEU A 276 12.71 5.73 10.27
CA LEU A 276 13.48 5.65 11.50
C LEU A 276 13.95 7.02 11.98
N ILE A 277 14.42 7.88 11.07
CA ILE A 277 14.82 9.25 11.41
C ILE A 277 13.62 10.02 11.94
N PHE A 278 12.48 9.96 11.26
CA PHE A 278 11.27 10.67 11.67
C PHE A 278 10.74 10.16 13.00
N ALA A 279 10.70 8.85 13.22
CA ALA A 279 10.30 8.26 14.50
C ALA A 279 11.20 8.71 15.66
N VAL A 280 12.51 8.80 15.41
CA VAL A 280 13.46 9.32 16.41
C VAL A 280 13.24 10.81 16.65
N MET A 281 13.07 11.61 15.60
CA MET A 281 12.83 13.04 15.71
C MET A 281 11.53 13.36 16.45
N THR A 282 10.43 12.65 16.16
CA THR A 282 9.17 12.76 16.91
C THR A 282 9.37 12.51 18.40
N ARG A 283 10.17 11.49 18.75
CA ARG A 283 10.47 11.21 20.17
C ARG A 283 11.28 12.31 20.85
N TYR A 284 12.08 13.07 20.10
CA TYR A 284 12.91 14.16 20.62
C TYR A 284 12.21 15.52 20.62
N SER A 285 11.13 15.71 19.86
CA SER A 285 10.44 17.00 19.77
C SER A 285 9.70 17.38 21.05
N GLY A 286 9.30 16.38 21.85
CA GLY A 286 8.48 16.59 23.06
C GLY A 286 7.01 16.92 22.77
N ILE A 287 6.64 17.00 21.50
CA ILE A 287 5.25 17.17 21.04
C ILE A 287 4.60 15.80 20.94
N THR A 288 3.41 15.65 21.53
CA THR A 288 2.53 14.49 21.46
C THR A 288 1.17 14.91 20.93
N ALA A 289 0.39 13.95 20.45
CA ALA A 289 -1.02 14.15 20.15
C ALA A 289 -1.72 14.85 21.33
N GLY A 290 -2.44 15.94 21.04
CA GLY A 290 -3.19 16.72 22.05
C GLY A 290 -2.38 17.65 22.95
N ASN A 291 -1.04 17.76 22.80
CA ASN A 291 -0.23 18.72 23.58
C ASN A 291 0.42 19.83 22.73
N ALA A 292 0.19 19.81 21.42
CA ALA A 292 0.81 20.71 20.46
C ALA A 292 0.11 22.08 20.40
N LEU A 293 0.06 22.78 21.54
CA LEU A 293 -0.44 24.15 21.65
C LEU A 293 0.71 25.16 21.74
#